data_AF-A0A1M4LBX5-F1
#
_entry.id   AF-A0A1M4LBX5-F1
#
_cell.length_a   1.000
_cell.length_b   1.000
_cell.length_c   1.000
_cell.angle_alpha   90.00
_cell.angle_beta   90.00
_cell.angle_gamma   90.00
#
_symmetry.space_group_name_H-M   'P 1'
#
loop_
_entity.id
_entity.type
_entity.pdbx_description
1 polymer ?
#
loop_
_entity_poly.entity_id
_entity_poly.type
_entity_poly.pdbx_seq_one_letter_code
_entity_poly.pdbx_strand_id
1 'polypeptide(L)'
;MKRSWQLRAVPVCLIAMICSSCASDRRLREAAEQQGRAQAGIVPADYPDDCREKEPHAPLIEGVEVRFLLKRERAALDRQNARTDRCAEFYDSWARGLR
;
A
#
# COMPACT_ATOMS: atom_id res chain seq x y z
N MET A 1 10.22 47.42 -49.01
CA MET A 1 9.22 46.30 -48.96
C MET A 1 9.60 45.09 -48.07
N LYS A 2 10.59 45.16 -47.15
CA LYS A 2 11.00 43.99 -46.31
C LYS A 2 10.55 44.03 -44.83
N ARG A 3 10.03 45.17 -44.35
CA ARG A 3 9.70 45.39 -42.92
C ARG A 3 8.35 44.80 -42.48
N SER A 4 7.41 44.56 -43.39
CA SER A 4 6.04 44.10 -43.05
C SER A 4 5.93 42.60 -42.76
N TRP A 5 6.86 41.79 -43.26
CA TRP A 5 6.88 40.33 -43.03
C TRP A 5 7.40 39.97 -41.63
N GLN A 6 8.34 40.76 -41.09
CA GLN A 6 8.93 40.49 -39.77
C GLN A 6 7.96 40.79 -38.61
N LEU A 7 7.07 41.78 -38.75
CA LEU A 7 6.10 42.16 -37.70
C LEU A 7 4.92 41.18 -37.56
N ARG A 8 4.63 40.36 -38.58
CA ARG A 8 3.54 39.36 -38.55
C ARG A 8 4.02 37.96 -38.15
N ALA A 9 5.30 37.65 -38.33
CA ALA A 9 5.86 36.33 -38.00
C ALA A 9 6.10 36.12 -36.49
N VAL A 10 6.49 37.16 -35.77
CA VAL A 10 6.77 37.10 -34.33
C VAL A 10 5.56 36.69 -33.47
N PRO A 11 4.35 37.28 -33.62
CA PRO A 11 3.20 36.86 -32.81
C PRO A 11 2.71 35.45 -33.14
N VAL A 12 2.84 35.00 -34.40
CA VAL A 12 2.45 33.64 -34.81
C VAL A 12 3.37 32.59 -34.20
N CYS A 13 4.69 32.83 -34.17
CA CYS A 13 5.63 31.93 -33.50
C CYS A 13 5.43 31.87 -31.97
N LEU A 14 5.11 33.00 -31.32
CA LEU A 14 4.87 33.03 -29.88
C LEU A 14 3.64 32.19 -29.49
N ILE A 15 2.55 32.30 -30.25
CA ILE A 15 1.31 31.54 -30.01
C ILE A 15 1.54 30.04 -30.26
N ALA A 16 2.32 29.68 -31.29
CA ALA A 16 2.65 28.29 -31.57
C ALA A 16 3.47 27.63 -30.43
N MET A 17 4.41 28.37 -29.81
CA MET A 17 5.19 27.86 -28.67
C MET A 17 4.32 27.62 -27.41
N ILE A 18 3.36 28.51 -27.14
CA ILE A 18 2.48 28.37 -25.97
C ILE A 18 1.55 27.14 -26.12
N CYS A 19 0.99 26.92 -27.31
CA CYS A 19 0.12 25.77 -27.56
C CYS A 19 0.86 24.41 -27.52
N SER A 20 2.13 24.36 -27.93
CA SER A 20 2.95 23.14 -27.81
C SER A 20 3.30 22.78 -26.37
N SER A 21 3.39 23.77 -25.48
CA SER A 21 3.74 23.53 -24.06
C SER A 21 2.63 22.80 -23.28
N CYS A 22 1.36 22.97 -23.66
CA CYS A 22 0.25 22.23 -23.06
C CYS A 22 0.24 20.75 -23.46
N ALA A 23 0.77 20.39 -24.64
CA ALA A 23 0.89 19.00 -25.08
C ALA A 23 2.01 18.23 -24.34
N SER A 24 3.06 18.92 -23.87
CA SER A 24 4.14 18.35 -23.04
C SER A 24 3.74 18.12 -21.58
N ASP A 25 2.67 18.75 -21.10
CA ASP A 25 2.24 18.69 -19.70
C ASP A 25 1.82 17.26 -19.29
N ARG A 26 1.24 16.48 -20.22
CA ARG A 26 0.83 15.10 -19.94
C ARG A 26 2.00 14.20 -19.52
N ARG A 27 3.11 14.24 -20.26
CA ARG A 27 4.30 13.41 -19.96
C ARG A 27 4.98 13.86 -18.68
N LEU A 28 5.00 15.17 -18.41
CA LEU A 28 5.55 15.72 -17.17
C LEU A 28 4.71 15.31 -15.96
N ARG A 29 3.38 15.32 -16.07
CA ARG A 29 2.47 14.82 -15.03
C ARG A 29 2.60 13.32 -14.80
N GLU A 30 2.63 12.52 -15.87
CA GLU A 30 2.85 11.07 -15.79
C GLU A 30 4.19 10.75 -15.12
N ALA A 31 5.27 11.44 -15.50
CA ALA A 31 6.59 11.28 -14.89
C ALA A 31 6.62 11.73 -13.43
N ALA A 32 5.99 12.86 -13.11
CA ALA A 32 5.90 13.36 -11.74
C ALA A 32 5.05 12.44 -10.84
N GLU A 33 3.99 11.84 -11.38
CA GLU A 33 3.18 10.85 -10.67
C GLU A 33 3.97 9.55 -10.42
N GLN A 34 4.69 9.05 -11.43
CA GLN A 34 5.57 7.89 -11.27
C GLN A 34 6.70 8.15 -10.28
N GLN A 35 7.32 9.34 -10.37
CA GLN A 35 8.35 9.77 -9.43
C GLN A 35 7.80 9.91 -8.01
N GLY A 36 6.61 10.50 -7.86
CA GLY A 36 5.91 10.60 -6.56
C GLY A 36 5.64 9.22 -5.97
N ARG A 37 5.13 8.27 -6.76
CA ARG A 37 4.92 6.87 -6.34
C ARG A 37 6.23 6.19 -5.95
N ALA A 38 7.31 6.41 -6.70
CA ALA A 38 8.62 5.83 -6.42
C ALA A 38 9.29 6.43 -5.16
N GLN A 39 9.08 7.73 -4.92
CA GLN A 39 9.65 8.45 -3.77
C GLN A 39 8.83 8.28 -2.49
N ALA A 40 7.55 7.94 -2.59
CA ALA A 40 6.64 7.81 -1.45
C ALA A 40 6.99 6.68 -0.47
N GLY A 41 8.06 5.90 -0.72
CA GLY A 41 8.73 5.03 0.24
C GLY A 41 7.81 4.39 1.27
N ILE A 42 7.23 3.24 0.93
CA ILE A 42 6.27 2.59 1.82
C ILE A 42 6.99 2.13 3.08
N VAL A 43 6.75 2.83 4.20
CA VAL A 43 7.16 2.37 5.53
C VAL A 43 6.03 1.49 6.06
N PRO A 44 6.19 0.15 6.10
CA PRO A 44 5.20 -0.70 6.74
C PRO A 44 5.04 -0.31 8.20
N ALA A 45 3.80 -0.35 8.69
CA ALA A 45 3.56 -0.28 10.12
C ALA A 45 4.21 -1.48 10.80
N ASP A 46 4.67 -1.28 12.04
CA ASP A 46 5.27 -2.37 12.81
C ASP A 46 4.27 -3.52 12.99
N TYR A 47 4.75 -4.75 12.81
CA TYR A 47 3.93 -5.93 12.99
C TYR A 47 3.56 -6.07 14.47
N PRO A 48 2.27 -6.17 14.83
CA PRO A 48 1.83 -6.18 16.22
C PRO A 48 2.51 -7.27 17.05
N ASP A 49 2.88 -6.94 18.28
CA ASP A 49 3.55 -7.88 19.17
C ASP A 49 2.68 -9.11 19.48
N ASP A 50 1.36 -8.93 19.61
CA ASP A 50 0.42 -10.04 19.84
C ASP A 50 0.47 -11.06 18.70
N CYS A 51 0.74 -10.62 17.48
CA CYS A 51 0.87 -11.48 16.31
C CYS A 51 2.16 -12.31 16.26
N ARG A 52 3.11 -12.04 17.17
CA ARG A 52 4.32 -12.86 17.38
C ARG A 52 4.11 -13.94 18.44
N GLU A 53 3.07 -13.80 19.26
CA GLU A 53 2.77 -14.72 20.35
C GLU A 53 2.24 -16.05 19.83
N LYS A 54 2.71 -17.14 20.45
CA LYS A 54 2.22 -18.50 20.18
C LYS A 54 1.30 -18.93 21.31
N GLU A 55 0.10 -19.38 20.95
CA GLU A 55 -0.80 -19.94 21.95
C GLU A 55 -0.23 -21.24 22.53
N PRO A 56 -0.12 -21.38 23.86
CA PRO A 56 0.33 -22.62 24.47
C PRO A 56 -0.73 -23.72 24.30
N HIS A 57 -0.24 -24.96 24.14
CA HIS A 57 -1.07 -26.15 24.26
C HIS A 57 -1.72 -26.26 25.65
N ALA A 58 -2.81 -27.02 25.74
CA ALA A 58 -3.41 -27.32 27.02
C ALA A 58 -2.45 -28.17 27.87
N PRO A 59 -2.29 -27.86 29.16
CA PRO A 59 -1.38 -28.62 30.01
C PRO A 59 -1.91 -30.04 30.23
N LEU A 60 -0.99 -30.99 30.14
CA LEU A 60 -1.22 -32.39 30.47
C LEU A 60 -1.26 -32.55 31.99
N ILE A 61 -2.39 -33.02 32.51
CA ILE A 61 -2.60 -33.23 33.94
C ILE A 61 -2.91 -34.71 34.14
N GLU A 62 -2.15 -35.38 35.00
CA GLU A 62 -2.36 -36.79 35.31
C GLU A 62 -3.76 -37.04 35.88
N GLY A 63 -4.39 -38.15 35.48
CA GLY A 63 -5.75 -38.50 35.90
C GLY A 63 -6.88 -37.71 35.22
N VAL A 64 -6.56 -36.74 34.35
CA VAL A 64 -7.58 -36.04 33.55
C VAL A 64 -8.00 -36.88 32.34
N GLU A 65 -9.30 -36.92 32.11
CA GLU A 65 -9.91 -37.62 30.99
C GLU A 65 -9.50 -36.99 29.64
N VAL A 66 -9.18 -37.84 28.65
CA VAL A 66 -8.59 -37.42 27.37
C VAL A 66 -9.51 -36.49 26.57
N ARG A 67 -10.83 -36.70 26.56
CA ARG A 67 -11.75 -35.79 25.86
C ARG A 67 -11.81 -34.42 26.54
N PHE A 68 -11.60 -34.32 27.85
CA PHE A 68 -11.43 -33.03 28.51
C PHE A 68 -10.18 -32.30 28.04
N LEU A 69 -9.05 -33.01 27.90
CA LEU A 69 -7.84 -32.45 27.31
C LEU A 69 -8.08 -31.97 25.85
N LEU A 70 -8.73 -32.80 25.02
CA LEU A 70 -9.07 -32.43 23.63
C LEU A 70 -9.95 -31.18 23.56
N LYS A 71 -10.92 -31.01 24.46
CA LYS A 71 -11.73 -29.78 24.54
C LYS A 71 -10.88 -28.55 24.84
N ARG A 72 -9.90 -28.67 25.75
CA ARG A 72 -8.99 -27.57 26.10
C ARG A 72 -8.05 -27.22 24.95
N GLU A 73 -7.52 -28.22 24.26
CA GLU A 73 -6.72 -28.03 23.05
C GLU A 73 -7.53 -27.31 21.96
N ARG A 74 -8.80 -27.69 21.77
CA ARG A 74 -9.68 -27.00 20.81
C ARG A 74 -9.85 -25.53 21.17
N ALA A 75 -10.07 -25.22 22.44
CA ALA A 75 -10.16 -23.84 22.89
C ALA A 75 -8.85 -23.05 22.70
N ALA A 76 -7.68 -23.70 22.86
CA ALA A 76 -6.39 -23.08 22.55
C ALA A 76 -6.26 -22.79 21.04
N LEU A 77 -6.58 -23.77 20.19
CA LEU A 77 -6.58 -23.58 18.74
C LEU A 77 -7.53 -22.46 18.30
N ASP A 78 -8.72 -22.36 18.90
CA ASP A 78 -9.69 -21.30 18.58
C ASP A 78 -9.09 -19.91 18.90
N ARG A 79 -8.36 -19.76 20.02
CA ARG A 79 -7.65 -18.50 20.35
C ARG A 79 -6.53 -18.19 19.37
N GLN A 80 -5.75 -19.19 18.98
CA GLN A 80 -4.69 -19.04 17.98
C GLN A 80 -5.27 -18.63 16.62
N ASN A 81 -6.34 -19.27 16.16
CA ASN A 81 -6.98 -18.95 14.88
C ASN A 81 -7.56 -17.53 14.90
N ALA A 82 -8.24 -17.14 15.99
CA ALA A 82 -8.74 -15.78 16.14
C ALA A 82 -7.61 -14.73 16.13
N ARG A 83 -6.42 -15.04 16.67
CA ARG A 83 -5.23 -14.19 16.55
C ARG A 83 -4.76 -14.14 15.10
N THR A 84 -4.60 -15.29 14.44
CA THR A 84 -4.20 -15.37 13.03
C THR A 84 -5.10 -14.52 12.13
N ASP A 85 -6.41 -14.58 12.31
CA ASP A 85 -7.37 -13.80 11.51
C ASP A 85 -7.17 -12.29 11.69
N ARG A 86 -7.00 -11.82 12.94
CA ARG A 86 -6.72 -10.40 13.21
C ARG A 86 -5.39 -9.94 12.61
N CYS A 87 -4.36 -10.79 12.68
CA CYS A 87 -3.04 -10.48 12.15
C CYS A 87 -3.01 -10.45 10.62
N ALA A 88 -3.78 -11.33 9.97
CA ALA A 88 -3.99 -11.29 8.54
C ALA A 88 -4.73 -10.00 8.13
N GLU A 89 -5.80 -9.63 8.84
CA GLU A 89 -6.56 -8.42 8.55
C GLU A 89 -5.71 -7.14 8.72
N PHE A 90 -4.81 -7.08 9.70
CA PHE A 90 -3.85 -5.99 9.82
C PHE A 90 -3.04 -5.82 8.53
N TYR A 91 -2.44 -6.90 8.03
CA TYR A 91 -1.64 -6.85 6.81
C TYR A 91 -2.49 -6.53 5.57
N ASP A 92 -3.68 -7.12 5.44
CA ASP A 92 -4.58 -6.87 4.33
C ASP A 92 -5.07 -5.42 4.32
N SER A 93 -5.34 -4.84 5.49
CA SER A 93 -5.71 -3.42 5.61
C SER A 93 -4.59 -2.49 5.15
N TRP A 94 -3.36 -2.80 5.53
CA TRP A 94 -2.19 -2.06 5.07
C TRP A 94 -2.00 -2.21 3.56
N ALA A 95 -2.09 -3.43 3.02
CA ALA A 95 -1.96 -3.69 1.59
C ALA A 95 -3.07 -3.00 0.76
N ARG A 96 -4.29 -2.88 1.28
CA ARG A 96 -5.37 -2.12 0.63
C ARG A 96 -5.05 -0.62 0.55
N GLY A 97 -4.38 -0.06 1.55
CA GLY A 97 -3.93 1.34 1.52
C GLY A 97 -2.83 1.64 0.48
N LEU A 98 -2.20 0.60 -0.07
CA LEU A 98 -1.17 0.71 -1.11
C LEU A 98 -1.70 0.57 -2.54
N ARG A 99 -2.96 0.19 -2.73
CA ARG A 99 -3.61 0.03 -4.05
C ARG A 99 -4.40 1.27 -4.42
#